data_AF-A0A955QIB2-F1
#
_entry.id   AF-A0A955QIB2-F1
#
_cell.length_a   1.000
_cell.length_b   1.000
_cell.length_c   1.000
_cell.angle_alpha   90.00
_cell.angle_beta   90.00
_cell.angle_gamma   90.00
#
_symmetry.space_group_name_H-M   'P 1'
#
loop_
_entity.id
_entity.type
_entity.pdbx_description
1 polymer ?
#
loop_
_entity_poly.entity_id
_entity_poly.type
_entity_poly.pdbx_seq_one_letter_code
_entity_poly.pdbx_strand_id
1 'polypeptide(L)'
;MVVHNGLMIATLILLGLFPLAGWAGTSAIELSQESMVHCQQGRIATERAERAHHFEIGKQLAEEAIHLDQKYPNGHFSFFCNLGEQMRLDGEVLSAVMEYNRLMEALDTALALNPDYLDAISAKGMLLVRLPWIMGGDPEKGE
;
A
#
# COMPACT_ATOMS: atom_id res chain seq x y z
N MET A 1 22.69 63.14 -44.87
CA MET A 1 22.87 61.69 -44.67
C MET A 1 22.79 61.38 -43.18
N VAL A 2 21.58 61.07 -42.69
CA VAL A 2 21.33 60.28 -41.48
C VAL A 2 20.02 59.55 -41.75
N VAL A 3 20.10 58.23 -41.96
CA VAL A 3 18.95 57.35 -42.15
C VAL A 3 18.51 56.90 -40.75
N HIS A 4 17.30 57.24 -40.33
CA HIS A 4 16.65 56.60 -39.18
C HIS A 4 15.58 55.64 -39.72
N ASN A 5 15.96 54.38 -39.86
CA ASN A 5 15.04 53.28 -40.09
C ASN A 5 14.29 53.00 -38.78
N GLY A 6 13.02 53.41 -38.72
CA GLY A 6 12.09 52.96 -37.69
C GLY A 6 11.71 51.50 -37.93
N LEU A 7 12.42 50.58 -37.28
CA LEU A 7 12.06 49.17 -37.26
C LEU A 7 11.08 48.96 -36.10
N MET A 8 9.79 48.85 -36.43
CA MET A 8 8.76 48.44 -35.48
C MET A 8 9.08 47.03 -34.95
N ILE A 9 9.33 46.92 -33.64
CA ILE A 9 9.49 45.65 -32.96
C ILE A 9 8.09 45.05 -32.78
N ALA A 10 7.77 44.05 -33.60
CA ALA A 10 6.57 43.25 -33.45
C ALA A 10 6.72 42.31 -32.23
N THR A 11 5.90 42.52 -31.21
CA THR A 11 5.85 41.67 -30.02
C THR A 11 5.25 40.31 -30.38
N LEU A 12 6.10 39.29 -30.51
CA LEU A 12 5.66 37.89 -30.63
C LEU A 12 5.14 37.39 -29.28
N ILE A 13 3.83 37.34 -29.13
CA ILE A 13 3.17 36.59 -28.06
C ILE A 13 3.27 35.10 -28.41
N LEU A 14 4.30 34.44 -27.90
CA LEU A 14 4.37 32.99 -27.85
C LEU A 14 3.38 32.50 -26.78
N LEU A 15 2.14 32.22 -27.22
CA LEU A 15 1.20 31.34 -26.52
C LEU A 15 1.82 29.95 -26.47
N GLY A 16 2.64 29.71 -25.45
CA GLY A 16 3.07 28.37 -25.09
C GLY A 16 1.85 27.56 -24.70
N LEU A 17 1.37 26.71 -25.62
CA LEU A 17 0.62 25.52 -25.25
C LEU A 17 1.54 24.65 -24.39
N PHE A 18 1.53 24.89 -23.07
CA PHE A 18 1.92 23.84 -22.15
C PHE A 18 0.82 22.76 -22.25
N PRO A 19 1.12 21.54 -22.70
CA PRO A 19 0.21 20.45 -22.46
C PRO A 19 0.07 20.36 -20.94
N LEU A 20 -1.15 20.58 -20.44
CA LEU A 20 -1.57 20.06 -19.15
C LEU A 20 -1.55 18.54 -19.30
N ALA A 21 -0.37 17.95 -19.27
CA ALA A 21 -0.23 16.57 -18.85
C ALA A 21 -0.83 16.57 -17.44
N GLY A 22 -2.09 16.13 -17.33
CA GLY A 22 -2.67 15.83 -16.04
C GLY A 22 -1.75 14.78 -15.43
N TRP A 23 -0.94 15.20 -14.46
CA TRP A 23 -0.31 14.26 -13.55
C TRP A 23 -1.48 13.69 -12.77
N ALA A 24 -2.09 12.63 -13.30
CA ALA A 24 -2.90 11.74 -12.50
C ALA A 24 -1.91 11.07 -11.55
N GLY A 25 -1.61 11.74 -10.43
CA GLY A 25 -0.85 11.12 -9.36
C GLY A 25 -1.59 9.86 -8.96
N THR A 26 -0.86 8.74 -8.84
CA THR A 26 -1.43 7.48 -8.38
C THR A 26 -2.12 7.73 -7.04
N SER A 27 -3.37 7.28 -6.91
CA SER A 27 -4.14 7.50 -5.69
C SER A 27 -3.88 6.40 -4.65
N ALA A 28 -4.11 6.68 -3.37
CA ALA A 28 -4.07 5.64 -2.33
C ALA A 28 -5.01 4.46 -2.65
N ILE A 29 -6.12 4.72 -3.33
CA ILE A 29 -7.08 3.70 -3.79
C ILE A 29 -6.41 2.75 -4.78
N GLU A 30 -5.79 3.30 -5.83
CA GLU A 30 -5.15 2.54 -6.91
C GLU A 30 -3.97 1.72 -6.37
N LEU A 31 -3.09 2.33 -5.57
CA LEU A 31 -1.97 1.64 -4.94
C LEU A 31 -2.41 0.50 -4.01
N SER A 32 -3.47 0.70 -3.23
CA SER A 32 -4.00 -0.37 -2.36
C SER A 32 -4.60 -1.52 -3.17
N GLN A 33 -5.25 -1.22 -4.30
CA GLN A 33 -5.79 -2.24 -5.20
C GLN A 33 -4.67 -3.06 -5.84
N GLU A 34 -3.62 -2.39 -6.35
CA GLU A 34 -2.46 -3.06 -6.93
C GLU A 34 -1.70 -3.88 -5.88
N SER A 35 -1.52 -3.34 -4.67
CA SER A 35 -0.97 -4.05 -3.52
C SER A 35 -1.72 -5.36 -3.22
N MET A 36 -3.05 -5.35 -3.27
CA MET A 36 -3.88 -6.55 -3.08
C MET A 36 -3.75 -7.54 -4.24
N VAL A 37 -3.60 -7.07 -5.48
CA VAL A 37 -3.30 -7.93 -6.63
C VAL A 37 -2.00 -8.69 -6.41
N HIS A 38 -0.96 -8.00 -5.94
CA HIS A 38 0.31 -8.63 -5.59
C HIS A 38 0.17 -9.64 -4.45
N CYS A 39 -0.57 -9.31 -3.38
CA CYS A 39 -0.84 -10.28 -2.31
C CYS A 39 -1.50 -11.55 -2.87
N GLN A 40 -2.50 -11.40 -3.74
CA GLN A 40 -3.20 -12.53 -4.34
C GLN A 40 -2.30 -13.35 -5.27
N GLN A 41 -1.49 -12.69 -6.10
CA GLN A 41 -0.53 -13.36 -7.00
C GLN A 41 0.51 -14.17 -6.20
N GLY A 42 1.07 -13.61 -5.13
CA GLY A 42 1.99 -14.33 -4.25
C GLY A 42 1.36 -15.52 -3.51
N ARG A 43 0.05 -15.53 -3.30
CA ARG A 43 -0.68 -16.67 -2.71
C ARG A 43 -0.90 -17.81 -3.70
N ILE A 44 -1.02 -17.52 -4.99
CA ILE A 44 -1.26 -18.53 -6.04
C ILE A 44 0.02 -18.99 -6.76
N ALA A 45 1.11 -18.22 -6.68
CA ALA A 45 2.41 -18.61 -7.22
C ALA A 45 2.96 -19.85 -6.49
N THR A 46 3.68 -20.70 -7.23
CA THR A 46 4.22 -21.96 -6.69
C THR A 46 5.65 -21.81 -6.19
N GLU A 47 6.47 -21.01 -6.90
CA GLU A 47 7.89 -20.87 -6.60
C GLU A 47 8.11 -19.90 -5.44
N ARG A 48 8.89 -20.32 -4.44
CA ARG A 48 9.15 -19.50 -3.24
C ARG A 48 9.66 -18.10 -3.58
N ALA A 49 10.56 -18.00 -4.55
CA ALA A 49 11.14 -16.73 -4.96
C ALA A 49 10.12 -15.79 -5.61
N GLU A 50 9.23 -16.33 -6.46
CA GLU A 50 8.15 -15.56 -7.09
C GLU A 50 7.14 -15.07 -6.04
N ARG A 51 6.77 -15.94 -5.09
CA ARG A 51 5.91 -15.57 -3.96
C ARG A 51 6.52 -14.42 -3.16
N ALA A 52 7.79 -14.52 -2.78
CA ALA A 52 8.51 -13.48 -2.05
C ALA A 52 8.54 -12.15 -2.82
N HIS A 53 8.76 -12.22 -4.14
CA HIS A 53 8.80 -11.04 -4.99
C HIS A 53 7.44 -10.32 -5.02
N HIS A 54 6.34 -11.06 -5.17
CA HIS A 54 5.01 -10.47 -5.12
C HIS A 54 4.71 -9.79 -3.78
N PHE A 55 4.99 -10.46 -2.65
CA PHE A 55 4.71 -9.88 -1.33
C PHE A 55 5.55 -8.63 -1.06
N GLU A 56 6.80 -8.60 -1.50
CA GLU A 56 7.65 -7.42 -1.32
C GLU A 56 7.13 -6.22 -2.13
N ILE A 57 6.74 -6.42 -3.40
CA ILE A 57 6.13 -5.35 -4.22
C ILE A 57 4.82 -4.87 -3.58
N GLY A 58 3.94 -5.81 -3.22
CA GLY A 58 2.64 -5.47 -2.64
C GLY A 58 2.78 -4.70 -1.33
N LYS A 59 3.78 -5.02 -0.50
CA LYS A 59 4.08 -4.28 0.73
C LYS A 59 4.52 -2.84 0.43
N GLN A 60 5.43 -2.63 -0.53
CA GLN A 60 5.89 -1.29 -0.90
C GLN A 60 4.76 -0.41 -1.45
N LEU A 61 3.91 -0.98 -2.31
CA LEU A 61 2.71 -0.28 -2.81
C LEU A 61 1.76 0.11 -1.67
N ALA A 62 1.59 -0.75 -0.68
CA ALA A 62 0.75 -0.45 0.48
C ALA A 62 1.35 0.66 1.35
N GLU A 63 2.67 0.66 1.57
CA GLU A 63 3.37 1.72 2.29
C GLU A 63 3.20 3.08 1.59
N GLU A 64 3.28 3.10 0.26
CA GLU A 64 3.02 4.31 -0.53
C GLU A 64 1.54 4.74 -0.44
N ALA A 65 0.61 3.79 -0.49
CA ALA A 65 -0.83 4.08 -0.31
C ALA A 65 -1.11 4.72 1.06
N ILE A 66 -0.53 4.18 2.13
CA ILE A 66 -0.64 4.72 3.49
C ILE A 66 0.00 6.10 3.59
N HIS A 67 1.12 6.33 2.89
CA HIS A 67 1.77 7.63 2.85
C HIS A 67 0.86 8.70 2.20
N LEU A 68 0.16 8.35 1.11
CA LEU A 68 -0.76 9.24 0.42
C LEU A 68 -2.05 9.50 1.21
N ASP A 69 -2.61 8.48 1.85
CA ASP A 69 -3.78 8.61 2.73
C ASP A 69 -3.73 7.64 3.91
N GLN A 70 -3.26 8.15 5.05
CA GLN A 70 -3.17 7.38 6.29
C GLN A 70 -4.53 6.97 6.86
N LYS A 71 -5.63 7.60 6.42
CA LYS A 71 -6.99 7.31 6.88
C LYS A 71 -7.74 6.36 5.95
N TYR A 72 -7.09 5.86 4.90
CA TYR A 72 -7.68 4.89 4.00
C TYR A 72 -7.48 3.46 4.52
N PRO A 73 -8.55 2.75 4.95
CA PRO A 73 -8.42 1.44 5.60
C PRO A 73 -7.80 0.37 4.69
N ASN A 74 -8.03 0.44 3.37
CA ASN A 74 -7.55 -0.59 2.45
C ASN A 74 -6.02 -0.55 2.28
N GLY A 75 -5.36 0.60 2.45
CA GLY A 75 -3.90 0.68 2.42
C GLY A 75 -3.27 -0.07 3.59
N HIS A 76 -3.84 0.10 4.79
CA HIS A 76 -3.42 -0.64 5.98
C HIS A 76 -3.70 -2.15 5.84
N PHE A 77 -4.88 -2.51 5.33
CA PHE A 77 -5.21 -3.94 5.15
C PHE A 77 -4.35 -4.61 4.08
N SER A 78 -4.02 -3.92 2.98
CA SER A 78 -3.16 -4.50 1.94
C SER A 78 -1.71 -4.63 2.39
N PHE A 79 -1.22 -3.72 3.25
CA PHE A 79 0.06 -3.87 3.95
C PHE A 79 0.05 -5.13 4.84
N PHE A 80 -1.00 -5.28 5.67
CA PHE A 80 -1.20 -6.46 6.51
C PHE A 80 -1.18 -7.78 5.70
N CYS A 81 -1.91 -7.83 4.57
CA CYS A 81 -1.98 -9.01 3.71
C CYS A 81 -0.58 -9.45 3.24
N ASN A 82 0.17 -8.51 2.65
CA ASN A 82 1.47 -8.79 2.07
C ASN A 82 2.51 -9.14 3.14
N LEU A 83 2.58 -8.37 4.23
CA LEU A 83 3.53 -8.64 5.31
C LEU A 83 3.22 -9.99 5.99
N GLY A 84 1.94 -10.29 6.25
CA GLY A 84 1.54 -11.55 6.87
C GLY A 84 1.90 -12.77 6.02
N GLU A 85 1.68 -12.72 4.70
CA GLU A 85 2.07 -13.80 3.79
C GLU A 85 3.59 -13.90 3.61
N GLN A 86 4.31 -12.77 3.62
CA GLN A 86 5.78 -12.75 3.64
C GLN A 86 6.33 -13.44 4.91
N MET A 87 5.80 -13.11 6.09
CA MET A 87 6.19 -13.75 7.34
C MET A 87 5.91 -15.26 7.35
N ARG A 88 4.77 -15.68 6.77
CA ARG A 88 4.44 -17.11 6.61
C ARG A 88 5.39 -17.83 5.64
N LEU A 89 5.95 -17.12 4.66
CA LEU A 89 6.92 -17.66 3.71
C LEU A 89 8.32 -17.83 4.30
N ASP A 90 8.72 -16.91 5.18
CA ASP A 90 10.05 -16.88 5.78
C ASP A 90 10.18 -17.76 7.02
N GLY A 91 9.07 -18.12 7.67
CA GLY A 91 8.97 -19.28 8.56
C GLY A 91 9.71 -19.20 9.91
N GLU A 92 10.62 -18.24 10.13
CA GLU A 92 11.08 -17.68 11.42
C GLU A 92 12.43 -16.92 11.26
N VAL A 93 12.56 -15.67 11.72
CA VAL A 93 13.85 -15.05 12.13
C VAL A 93 13.60 -13.93 13.16
N LEU A 94 14.49 -13.79 14.15
CA LEU A 94 14.53 -12.77 15.24
C LEU A 94 14.13 -11.31 14.90
N SER A 95 14.12 -10.88 13.63
CA SER A 95 13.53 -9.61 13.18
C SER A 95 11.99 -9.58 13.23
N ALA A 96 11.37 -10.73 13.49
CA ALA A 96 9.94 -10.95 13.45
C ALA A 96 9.15 -10.11 14.46
N VAL A 97 9.70 -9.69 15.60
CA VAL A 97 8.90 -8.96 16.61
C VAL A 97 8.50 -7.57 16.12
N MET A 98 9.42 -6.84 15.48
CA MET A 98 9.11 -5.51 14.96
C MET A 98 8.12 -5.59 13.79
N GLU A 99 8.37 -6.50 12.84
CA GLU A 99 7.46 -6.71 11.71
C GLU A 99 6.10 -7.26 12.17
N TYR A 100 6.07 -8.11 13.19
CA TYR A 100 4.84 -8.59 13.81
C TYR A 100 4.04 -7.44 14.43
N ASN A 101 4.70 -6.51 15.14
CA ASN A 101 4.02 -5.34 15.68
C ASN A 101 3.43 -4.46 14.56
N ARG A 102 4.18 -4.25 13.48
CA ARG A 102 3.70 -3.51 12.30
C ARG A 102 2.50 -4.22 11.64
N LEU A 103 2.55 -5.54 11.54
CA LEU A 103 1.46 -6.38 11.03
C LEU A 103 0.20 -6.17 11.86
N MET A 104 0.29 -6.28 13.19
CA MET A 104 -0.84 -6.12 14.09
C MET A 104 -1.38 -4.68 14.09
N GLU A 105 -0.50 -3.69 14.09
CA GLU A 105 -0.87 -2.27 14.02
C GLU A 105 -1.65 -1.95 12.74
N ALA A 106 -1.21 -2.46 11.59
CA ALA A 106 -1.89 -2.25 10.32
C ALA A 106 -3.30 -2.86 10.33
N LEU A 107 -3.45 -4.09 10.84
CA LEU A 107 -4.76 -4.73 10.94
C LEU A 107 -5.70 -3.96 11.88
N ASP A 108 -5.19 -3.57 13.05
CA ASP A 108 -5.98 -2.84 14.05
C ASP A 108 -6.34 -1.43 13.54
N THR A 109 -5.46 -0.78 12.78
CA THR A 109 -5.73 0.51 12.14
C THR A 109 -6.80 0.39 11.06
N ALA A 110 -6.74 -0.66 10.22
CA ALA A 110 -7.78 -0.91 9.22
C ALA A 110 -9.16 -1.09 9.87
N LEU A 111 -9.25 -1.82 10.97
CA LEU A 111 -10.49 -2.00 11.74
C LEU A 111 -10.93 -0.73 12.48
N ALA A 112 -10.00 0.07 13.00
CA ALA A 112 -10.33 1.34 13.65
C ALA A 112 -10.89 2.35 12.65
N LEU A 113 -10.37 2.37 11.43
CA LEU A 113 -10.84 3.23 10.34
C LEU A 113 -12.16 2.73 9.72
N ASN A 114 -12.33 1.42 9.61
CA ASN A 114 -13.56 0.78 9.14
C ASN A 114 -13.93 -0.43 10.01
N PRO A 115 -14.79 -0.25 11.02
CA PRO A 115 -15.22 -1.34 11.91
C PRO A 115 -15.97 -2.47 11.21
N ASP A 116 -16.55 -2.22 10.04
CA ASP A 116 -17.31 -3.19 9.25
C ASP A 116 -16.46 -3.84 8.14
N TYR A 117 -15.13 -3.71 8.20
CA TYR A 117 -14.23 -4.27 7.20
C TYR A 117 -14.13 -5.80 7.33
N LEU A 118 -14.98 -6.50 6.58
CA LEU A 118 -15.14 -7.96 6.63
C LEU A 118 -13.83 -8.76 6.49
N ASP A 119 -12.95 -8.38 5.57
CA ASP A 119 -11.68 -9.10 5.38
C ASP A 119 -10.76 -8.93 6.61
N ALA A 120 -10.72 -7.73 7.19
CA ALA A 120 -9.94 -7.43 8.39
C ALA A 120 -10.52 -8.14 9.62
N ILE A 121 -11.85 -8.19 9.77
CA ILE A 121 -12.52 -8.94 10.84
C ILE A 121 -12.17 -10.42 10.73
N SER A 122 -12.28 -10.98 9.52
CA SER A 122 -11.98 -12.39 9.27
C SER A 122 -10.51 -12.72 9.57
N ALA A 123 -9.59 -11.83 9.16
CA ALA A 123 -8.18 -11.97 9.46
C ALA A 123 -7.89 -11.90 10.97
N LYS A 124 -8.51 -10.95 11.69
CA LYS A 124 -8.37 -10.80 13.13
C LYS A 124 -8.88 -12.04 13.87
N GLY A 125 -10.05 -12.56 13.50
CA GLY A 125 -10.60 -13.80 14.06
C GLY A 125 -9.63 -14.97 13.90
N MET A 126 -9.09 -15.18 12.69
CA MET A 126 -8.08 -16.22 12.47
C MET A 126 -6.82 -16.06 13.33
N LEU A 127 -6.34 -14.82 13.53
CA LEU A 127 -5.18 -14.57 14.38
C LEU A 127 -5.49 -14.83 15.85
N LEU A 128 -6.67 -14.42 16.33
CA LEU A 128 -7.12 -14.66 17.70
C LEU A 128 -7.17 -16.16 18.02
N VAL A 129 -7.62 -16.99 17.07
CA VAL A 129 -7.67 -18.46 17.24
C VAL A 129 -6.29 -19.11 17.17
N ARG A 130 -5.38 -18.62 16.32
CA ARG A 130 -4.11 -19.31 16.03
C ARG A 130 -2.92 -18.87 16.88
N LEU A 131 -2.94 -17.64 17.40
CA LEU A 131 -1.83 -17.10 18.16
C LEU A 131 -1.88 -17.58 19.62
N PRO A 132 -0.71 -17.71 20.27
CA PRO A 132 -0.67 -17.87 21.72
C PRO A 132 -1.13 -16.57 22.41
N TRP A 133 -1.65 -16.68 23.64
CA TRP A 133 -2.15 -15.55 24.41
C TRP A 133 -1.10 -14.43 24.64
N ILE A 134 0.18 -14.80 24.76
CA ILE A 134 1.30 -13.83 24.89
C ILE A 134 1.48 -12.95 23.64
N MET A 135 0.96 -13.39 22.49
CA MET A 135 0.95 -12.66 21.23
C MET A 135 -0.47 -12.15 20.91
N GLY A 136 -1.36 -12.02 21.91
CA GLY A 136 -2.70 -11.49 21.73
C GLY A 136 -3.74 -12.49 21.19
N GLY A 137 -3.44 -13.79 21.21
CA GLY A 137 -4.44 -14.82 20.93
C GLY A 137 -5.55 -14.89 21.99
N ASP A 138 -6.78 -15.07 21.54
CA ASP A 138 -7.98 -15.23 22.38
C ASP A 138 -9.05 -15.99 21.57
N PRO A 139 -9.06 -17.33 21.60
CA PRO A 139 -9.96 -18.13 20.77
C PRO A 139 -11.44 -17.83 20.99
N GLU A 140 -11.85 -17.48 22.22
CA GLU A 140 -13.24 -17.15 22.53
C GLU A 140 -13.72 -15.89 21.80
N LYS A 141 -12.82 -14.95 21.49
CA LYS A 141 -13.14 -13.76 20.69
C LYS A 141 -12.98 -13.97 19.18
N GLY A 142 -12.40 -15.09 18.77
CA GLY A 142 -12.11 -15.40 17.37
C GLY A 142 -13.16 -16.29 16.68
N GLU A 143 -14.08 -16.89 17.43
CA GLU A 143 -15.20 -17.74 16.97
C GLU A 143 -16.53 -16.97 16.92
#